data_AF-A0A353N448-F1
#
_entry.id   AF-A0A353N448-F1
#
_cell.length_a   1.000
_cell.length_b   1.000
_cell.length_c   1.000
_cell.angle_alpha   90.00
_cell.angle_beta   90.00
_cell.angle_gamma   90.00
#
_symmetry.space_group_name_H-M   'P 1'
#
loop_
_entity.id
_entity.type
_entity.pdbx_description
1 polymer ?
#
loop_
_entity_poly.entity_id
_entity_poly.type
_entity_poly.pdbx_seq_one_letter_code
_entity_poly.pdbx_strand_id
1 'polypeptide(L)'
;LLDMIMPKLDGIAVLERIKKMNNKPKIIILSAFGHEEMTRKAVNLGADYFIVKPFDLQILAQRIREICGVKSQVHINYPQKSLRQEAEAEQEVTDILQELKIPPHFKGYTYLRRAILLCIKEPVLVNEVTKKLYPRIAEEFNSTPNRVERSMRFAIETAWNRAEIAYLHQLMGPIVDERKGKPTNVGFIAKISDKIRINHKLRN
;
A
#
# COMPACT_ATOMS: atom_id res chain seq x y z
N LEU A 1 -20.62 12.31 5.97
CA LEU A 1 -19.34 11.57 6.12
C LEU A 1 -19.35 10.93 7.50
N LEU A 2 -18.92 9.69 7.64
CA LEU A 2 -18.96 8.94 8.90
C LEU A 2 -17.59 8.30 9.15
N ASP A 3 -17.01 8.49 10.33
CA ASP A 3 -15.79 7.76 10.72
C ASP A 3 -16.18 6.37 11.26
N MET A 4 -15.41 5.35 10.90
CA MET A 4 -15.65 3.98 11.37
C MET A 4 -15.28 3.84 12.86
N ILE A 5 -14.20 4.48 13.29
CA ILE A 5 -13.67 4.36 14.65
C ILE A 5 -13.93 5.68 15.38
N MET A 6 -14.83 5.64 16.37
CA MET A 6 -15.20 6.78 17.20
C MET A 6 -15.34 6.34 18.67
N PRO A 7 -15.04 7.22 19.64
CA PRO A 7 -15.27 6.91 21.05
C PRO A 7 -16.77 6.81 21.35
N LYS A 8 -17.14 5.89 22.25
CA LYS A 8 -18.51 5.59 22.74
C LYS A 8 -19.43 4.85 21.75
N LEU A 9 -19.53 5.29 20.50
CA LEU A 9 -20.40 4.69 19.49
C LEU A 9 -19.66 4.61 18.16
N ASP A 10 -19.44 3.40 17.64
CA ASP A 10 -18.71 3.19 16.39
C ASP A 10 -19.56 3.47 15.14
N GLY A 11 -18.91 3.54 13.98
CA GLY A 11 -19.59 3.81 12.71
C GLY A 11 -20.60 2.73 12.32
N ILE A 12 -20.39 1.47 12.73
CA ILE A 12 -21.31 0.37 12.45
C ILE A 12 -22.63 0.55 13.21
N ALA A 13 -22.56 0.85 14.50
CA ALA A 13 -23.74 1.09 15.33
C ALA A 13 -24.53 2.32 14.84
N VAL A 14 -23.83 3.34 14.34
CA VAL A 14 -24.46 4.50 13.68
C VAL A 14 -25.22 4.06 12.42
N LEU A 15 -24.62 3.24 11.54
CA LEU A 15 -25.28 2.73 10.34
C LEU A 15 -26.52 1.89 10.66
N GLU A 16 -26.45 1.03 11.67
CA GLU A 16 -27.59 0.22 12.12
C GLU A 16 -28.79 1.09 12.55
N ARG A 17 -28.51 2.24 13.18
CA ARG A 17 -29.54 3.19 13.59
C ARG A 17 -30.10 3.96 12.40
N ILE A 18 -29.25 4.39 11.48
CA ILE A 18 -29.67 5.09 10.26
C ILE A 18 -30.47 4.16 9.32
N LYS A 19 -30.15 2.86 9.28
CA LYS A 19 -30.87 1.87 8.48
C LYS A 19 -32.36 1.79 8.82
N LYS A 20 -32.76 2.14 10.06
CA LYS A 20 -34.15 2.17 10.54
C LYS A 20 -34.89 3.48 10.24
N MET A 21 -34.22 4.49 9.69
CA MET A 21 -34.84 5.77 9.33
C MET A 21 -35.54 5.69 7.97
N ASN A 22 -36.70 6.35 7.84
CA ASN A 22 -37.43 6.44 6.56
C ASN A 22 -36.69 7.29 5.52
N ASN A 23 -36.08 8.40 5.94
CA ASN A 23 -35.28 9.26 5.06
C ASN A 23 -33.79 9.09 5.38
N LYS A 24 -33.11 8.25 4.59
CA LYS A 24 -31.70 7.90 4.83
C LYS A 24 -30.79 8.93 4.17
N PRO A 25 -29.87 9.58 4.92
CA PRO A 25 -28.85 10.41 4.31
C PRO A 25 -27.90 9.55 3.46
N LYS A 26 -27.18 10.21 2.56
CA LYS A 26 -26.06 9.59 1.85
C LYS A 26 -24.86 9.43 2.79
N ILE A 27 -24.29 8.24 2.86
CA ILE A 27 -23.25 7.89 3.84
C ILE A 27 -21.98 7.43 3.11
N ILE A 28 -20.92 8.21 3.31
CA ILE A 28 -19.55 7.83 2.95
C ILE A 28 -18.79 7.55 4.23
N ILE A 29 -18.21 6.35 4.33
CA ILE A 29 -17.43 5.91 5.47
C ILE A 29 -15.96 6.22 5.25
N LEU A 30 -15.33 6.79 6.26
CA LEU A 30 -13.90 7.02 6.35
C LEU A 30 -13.33 6.04 7.39
N SER A 31 -12.30 5.26 7.06
CA SER A 31 -11.67 4.33 8.02
C SER A 31 -10.15 4.39 7.95
N ALA A 32 -9.45 4.29 9.07
CA ALA A 32 -7.99 4.11 9.09
C ALA A 32 -7.55 2.70 8.66
N PHE A 33 -8.48 1.73 8.64
CA PHE A 33 -8.21 0.33 8.33
C PHE A 33 -9.24 -0.22 7.33
N GLY A 34 -8.76 -0.81 6.23
CA GLY A 34 -9.57 -1.41 5.17
C GLY A 34 -9.81 -2.91 5.38
N HIS A 35 -10.18 -3.34 6.59
CA HIS A 35 -10.49 -4.75 6.82
C HIS A 35 -11.72 -5.16 6.00
N GLU A 36 -11.57 -6.16 5.15
CA GLU A 36 -12.58 -6.62 4.19
C GLU A 36 -13.93 -6.94 4.87
N GLU A 37 -13.89 -7.53 6.07
CA GLU A 37 -15.08 -7.84 6.86
C GLU A 37 -15.85 -6.59 7.29
N MET A 38 -15.15 -5.54 7.76
CA MET A 38 -15.76 -4.27 8.14
C MET A 38 -16.35 -3.55 6.94
N THR A 39 -15.64 -3.54 5.80
CA THR A 39 -16.15 -2.96 4.56
C THR A 39 -17.42 -3.66 4.10
N ARG A 40 -17.44 -5.00 4.13
CA ARG A 40 -18.62 -5.80 3.77
C ARG A 40 -19.79 -5.50 4.70
N LYS A 41 -19.55 -5.43 6.01
CA LYS A 41 -20.58 -5.09 7.01
C LYS A 41 -21.16 -3.70 6.79
N ALA A 42 -20.32 -2.71 6.53
CA ALA A 42 -20.72 -1.35 6.20
C ALA A 42 -21.63 -1.26 4.97
N VAL A 43 -21.26 -1.95 3.88
CA VAL A 43 -22.07 -2.00 2.65
C VAL A 43 -23.42 -2.64 2.91
N ASN A 44 -23.47 -3.76 3.65
CA ASN A 44 -24.72 -4.45 4.01
C ASN A 44 -25.67 -3.60 4.88
N LEU A 45 -25.12 -2.61 5.58
CA LEU A 45 -25.89 -1.66 6.39
C LEU A 45 -26.36 -0.43 5.61
N GLY A 46 -25.97 -0.30 4.33
CA GLY A 46 -26.45 0.73 3.42
C GLY A 46 -25.53 1.93 3.30
N ALA A 47 -24.22 1.77 3.50
CA ALA A 47 -23.26 2.80 3.14
C ALA A 47 -23.15 2.96 1.61
N ASP A 48 -23.17 4.20 1.11
CA ASP A 48 -23.06 4.50 -0.32
C ASP A 48 -21.62 4.40 -0.83
N TYR A 49 -20.62 4.61 0.04
CA TYR A 49 -19.20 4.53 -0.31
C TYR A 49 -18.31 4.28 0.90
N PHE A 50 -17.16 3.66 0.69
CA PHE A 50 -16.14 3.40 1.70
C PHE A 50 -14.79 3.90 1.21
N ILE A 51 -14.07 4.67 2.03
CA ILE A 51 -12.75 5.20 1.72
C ILE A 51 -11.80 4.99 2.91
N VAL A 52 -10.58 4.53 2.61
CA VAL A 52 -9.53 4.31 3.60
C VAL A 52 -8.67 5.56 3.72
N LYS A 53 -8.29 5.93 4.95
CA LYS A 53 -7.33 6.99 5.25
C LYS A 53 -5.90 6.45 5.16
N PRO A 54 -4.92 7.23 4.67
CA PRO A 54 -5.08 8.58 4.13
C PRO A 54 -5.73 8.57 2.73
N PHE A 55 -6.55 9.58 2.43
CA PHE A 55 -7.18 9.77 1.13
C PHE A 55 -6.96 11.19 0.60
N ASP A 56 -7.06 11.34 -0.72
CA ASP A 56 -7.03 12.64 -1.37
C ASP A 56 -8.38 13.37 -1.20
N LEU A 57 -8.33 14.62 -0.74
CA LEU A 57 -9.52 15.45 -0.53
C LEU A 57 -10.28 15.76 -1.83
N GLN A 58 -9.60 15.84 -2.97
CA GLN A 58 -10.21 16.06 -4.28
C GLN A 58 -11.02 14.84 -4.72
N ILE A 59 -10.51 13.62 -4.46
CA ILE A 59 -11.24 12.37 -4.69
C ILE A 59 -12.49 12.33 -3.82
N LEU A 60 -12.35 12.62 -2.52
CA LEU A 60 -13.50 12.64 -1.61
C LEU A 60 -14.55 13.65 -2.07
N ALA A 61 -14.15 14.86 -2.43
CA ALA A 61 -15.05 15.91 -2.92
C ALA A 61 -15.78 15.49 -4.21
N GLN A 62 -15.09 14.81 -5.13
CA GLN A 62 -15.71 14.27 -6.34
C GLN A 62 -16.75 13.20 -6.00
N ARG A 63 -16.42 12.23 -5.14
CA ARG A 63 -17.36 11.18 -4.73
C ARG A 63 -18.59 11.73 -4.05
N ILE A 64 -18.43 12.77 -3.21
CA ILE A 64 -19.57 13.48 -2.62
C ILE A 64 -20.47 14.07 -3.72
N ARG A 65 -19.91 14.75 -4.73
CA ARG A 65 -20.69 15.32 -5.84
C ARG A 65 -21.44 14.26 -6.64
N GLU A 66 -20.78 13.14 -6.94
CA GLU A 66 -21.38 12.00 -7.66
C GLU A 66 -22.55 11.38 -6.88
N ILE A 67 -22.37 11.12 -5.58
CA ILE A 67 -23.39 10.51 -4.72
C ILE A 67 -24.58 11.46 -4.50
N CYS A 68 -24.34 12.77 -4.50
CA CYS A 68 -25.39 13.78 -4.43
C CYS A 68 -26.10 14.04 -5.77
N GLY A 69 -25.74 13.33 -6.85
CA GLY A 69 -26.39 13.45 -8.15
C GLY A 69 -26.08 14.76 -8.89
N VAL A 70 -25.06 15.50 -8.45
CA VAL A 70 -24.61 16.71 -9.15
C VAL A 70 -23.87 16.24 -10.39
N LYS A 71 -24.54 16.29 -11.56
CA LYS A 71 -23.94 16.05 -12.87
C LYS A 71 -22.83 17.08 -13.09
N SER A 72 -21.63 16.77 -12.63
CA SER A 72 -20.46 17.58 -12.89
C SER A 72 -20.11 17.40 -14.36
N GLN A 73 -20.49 18.37 -15.20
CA GLN A 73 -19.99 18.45 -16.59
C GLN A 73 -18.48 18.66 -16.65
N VAL A 74 -17.84 18.87 -15.50
CA VAL A 74 -16.41 18.84 -15.36
C VAL A 74 -15.93 17.38 -15.39
N HIS A 75 -15.70 16.87 -16.60
CA HIS A 75 -14.72 15.80 -16.79
C HIS A 75 -13.35 16.37 -16.39
N ILE A 76 -13.06 16.47 -15.08
CA ILE A 76 -11.66 16.50 -14.70
C ILE A 76 -11.15 15.10 -14.98
N ASN A 77 -10.22 15.01 -15.92
CA ASN A 77 -9.46 13.82 -16.23
C ASN A 77 -8.53 13.51 -15.03
N TYR A 78 -9.08 13.24 -13.85
CA TYR A 78 -8.32 12.65 -12.75
C TYR A 78 -8.02 11.22 -13.16
N PRO A 79 -6.75 10.80 -13.16
CA PRO A 79 -6.38 9.48 -13.61
C PRO A 79 -6.87 8.41 -12.60
N GLN A 80 -8.14 7.99 -12.71
CA GLN A 80 -8.66 6.82 -11.99
C GLN A 80 -7.82 5.57 -12.30
N LYS A 81 -7.22 5.54 -13.49
CA LYS A 81 -6.24 4.54 -13.89
C LYS A 81 -4.96 4.58 -13.04
N SER A 82 -4.43 5.76 -12.71
CA SER A 82 -3.19 5.84 -11.92
C SER A 82 -3.40 5.43 -10.46
N LEU A 83 -4.52 5.84 -9.84
CA LEU A 83 -4.84 5.43 -8.46
C LEU A 83 -5.05 3.93 -8.34
N ARG A 84 -5.72 3.33 -9.34
CA ARG A 84 -5.92 1.88 -9.39
C ARG A 84 -4.59 1.14 -9.60
N GLN A 85 -3.74 1.64 -10.49
CA GLN A 85 -2.40 1.07 -10.71
C GLN A 85 -1.50 1.20 -9.47
N GLU A 86 -1.57 2.31 -8.74
CA GLU A 86 -0.83 2.48 -7.49
C GLU A 86 -1.29 1.50 -6.41
N ALA A 87 -2.60 1.31 -6.25
CA ALA A 87 -3.16 0.34 -5.31
C ALA A 87 -2.83 -1.12 -5.69
N GLU A 88 -2.90 -1.45 -6.99
CA GLU A 88 -2.54 -2.78 -7.50
C GLU A 88 -1.04 -3.07 -7.28
N ALA A 89 -0.15 -2.11 -7.55
CA ALA A 89 1.27 -2.24 -7.26
C ALA A 89 1.54 -2.37 -5.75
N GLU A 90 0.84 -1.62 -4.89
CA GLU A 90 0.97 -1.72 -3.44
C GLU A 90 0.52 -3.08 -2.88
N GLN A 91 -0.54 -3.64 -3.44
CA GLN A 91 -0.98 -5.00 -3.10
C GLN A 91 0.05 -6.04 -3.56
N GLU A 92 0.55 -5.96 -4.79
CA GLU A 92 1.56 -6.89 -5.31
C GLU A 92 2.86 -6.88 -4.49
N VAL A 93 3.34 -5.70 -4.06
CA VAL A 93 4.49 -5.60 -3.14
C VAL A 93 4.20 -6.33 -1.83
N THR A 94 2.99 -6.15 -1.29
CA THR A 94 2.57 -6.76 -0.02
C THR A 94 2.56 -8.28 -0.13
N ASP A 95 1.99 -8.82 -1.21
CA ASP A 95 1.87 -10.25 -1.45
C ASP A 95 3.27 -10.89 -1.59
N ILE A 96 4.18 -10.27 -2.34
CA ILE A 96 5.56 -10.74 -2.50
C ILE A 96 6.29 -10.78 -1.15
N LEU A 97 6.18 -9.74 -0.32
CA LEU A 97 6.87 -9.70 0.97
C LEU A 97 6.33 -10.75 1.96
N GLN A 98 5.02 -11.03 1.92
CA GLN A 98 4.40 -12.10 2.73
C GLN A 98 4.81 -13.49 2.25
N GLU A 99 4.89 -13.70 0.94
CA GLU A 99 5.31 -14.96 0.35
C GLU A 99 6.78 -15.27 0.69
N LEU A 100 7.63 -14.23 0.71
CA LEU A 100 9.00 -14.29 1.24
C LEU A 100 9.09 -14.51 2.76
N LYS A 101 7.95 -14.69 3.45
CA LYS A 101 7.86 -14.94 4.90
C LYS A 101 8.49 -13.83 5.75
N ILE A 102 8.53 -12.59 5.25
CA ILE A 102 8.96 -11.43 6.04
C ILE A 102 7.80 -11.06 6.98
N PRO A 103 8.00 -11.06 8.31
CA PRO A 103 6.91 -10.74 9.23
C PRO A 103 6.44 -9.28 9.09
N PRO A 104 5.14 -9.01 8.91
CA PRO A 104 4.62 -7.65 8.69
C PRO A 104 4.87 -6.67 9.84
N HIS A 105 5.08 -7.18 11.05
CA HIS A 105 5.31 -6.36 12.24
C HIS A 105 6.76 -5.87 12.36
N PHE A 106 7.68 -6.33 11.51
CA PHE A 106 9.06 -5.87 11.52
C PHE A 106 9.18 -4.49 10.87
N LYS A 107 9.93 -3.57 11.50
CA LYS A 107 10.22 -2.26 10.87
C LYS A 107 10.86 -2.41 9.49
N GLY A 108 11.70 -3.44 9.31
CA GLY A 108 12.30 -3.78 8.03
C GLY A 108 11.27 -4.10 6.94
N TYR A 109 10.16 -4.75 7.27
CA TYR A 109 9.05 -4.99 6.34
C TYR A 109 8.46 -3.67 5.85
N THR A 110 8.09 -2.78 6.78
CA THR A 110 7.52 -1.47 6.46
C THR A 110 8.46 -0.64 5.59
N TYR A 111 9.76 -0.65 5.94
CA TYR A 111 10.77 0.06 5.18
C TYR A 111 10.98 -0.52 3.78
N LEU A 112 11.06 -1.85 3.64
CA LEU A 112 11.19 -2.52 2.34
C LEU A 112 10.00 -2.21 1.43
N ARG A 113 8.78 -2.37 1.96
CA ARG A 113 7.55 -2.04 1.24
C ARG A 113 7.60 -0.60 0.73
N ARG A 114 7.98 0.34 1.60
CA ARG A 114 8.10 1.76 1.21
C ARG A 114 9.18 1.99 0.16
N ALA A 115 10.36 1.38 0.34
CA ALA A 115 11.47 1.52 -0.59
C ALA A 115 11.13 1.02 -1.99
N ILE A 116 10.51 -0.15 -2.09
CA ILE A 116 10.10 -0.73 -3.37
C ILE A 116 9.08 0.18 -4.06
N LEU A 117 8.08 0.68 -3.34
CA LEU A 117 7.09 1.61 -3.89
C LEU A 117 7.71 2.92 -4.38
N LEU A 118 8.68 3.48 -3.63
CA LEU A 118 9.41 4.67 -4.06
C LEU A 118 10.24 4.38 -5.34
N CYS A 119 10.90 3.23 -5.41
CA CYS A 119 11.68 2.83 -6.59
C CYS A 119 10.82 2.48 -7.81
N ILE A 120 9.56 2.05 -7.62
CA ILE A 120 8.60 1.88 -8.73
C ILE A 120 8.26 3.25 -9.34
N LYS A 121 8.00 4.26 -8.51
CA LYS A 121 7.65 5.62 -8.95
C LYS A 121 8.86 6.38 -9.51
N GLU A 122 10.02 6.23 -8.88
CA GLU A 122 11.26 6.94 -9.21
C GLU A 122 12.44 5.94 -9.35
N PRO A 123 12.61 5.29 -10.52
CA PRO A 123 13.61 4.23 -10.70
C PRO A 123 15.06 4.65 -10.40
N VAL A 124 15.37 5.94 -10.56
CA VAL A 124 16.69 6.52 -10.29
C VAL A 124 17.12 6.33 -8.83
N LEU A 125 16.17 6.20 -7.89
CA LEU A 125 16.45 6.01 -6.45
C LEU A 125 17.22 4.72 -6.15
N VAL A 126 17.14 3.71 -7.00
CA VAL A 126 17.91 2.44 -6.87
C VAL A 126 19.42 2.69 -6.96
N ASN A 127 19.84 3.73 -7.69
CA ASN A 127 21.26 4.06 -7.83
C ASN A 127 21.79 4.93 -6.67
N GLU A 128 20.90 5.53 -5.88
CA GLU A 128 21.24 6.51 -4.84
C GLU A 128 20.65 6.14 -3.47
N VAL A 129 20.65 4.83 -3.15
CA VAL A 129 19.96 4.30 -1.98
C VAL A 129 20.47 4.92 -0.67
N THR A 130 21.79 5.03 -0.49
CA THR A 130 22.39 5.56 0.75
C THR A 130 22.24 7.07 0.88
N LYS A 131 22.25 7.81 -0.23
CA LYS A 131 22.24 9.28 -0.26
C LYS A 131 20.83 9.88 -0.30
N LYS A 132 19.85 9.17 -0.87
CA LYS A 132 18.48 9.67 -1.04
C LYS A 132 17.43 8.74 -0.44
N LEU A 133 17.41 7.46 -0.81
CA LEU A 133 16.31 6.55 -0.42
C LEU A 133 16.25 6.34 1.10
N TYR A 134 17.38 5.99 1.73
CA TYR A 134 17.41 5.76 3.18
C TYR A 134 17.13 7.03 3.99
N PRO A 135 17.73 8.20 3.69
CA PRO A 135 17.34 9.46 4.34
C PRO A 135 15.85 9.78 4.23
N ARG A 136 15.24 9.62 3.04
CA ARG A 136 13.82 9.88 2.83
C ARG A 136 12.93 8.98 3.67
N ILE A 137 13.23 7.68 3.73
CA ILE A 137 12.49 6.73 4.56
C ILE A 137 12.75 7.00 6.05
N ALA A 138 13.97 7.36 6.42
CA ALA A 138 14.31 7.70 7.79
C ALA A 138 13.51 8.91 8.29
N GLU A 139 13.39 9.96 7.48
CA GLU A 139 12.57 11.13 7.77
C GLU A 139 11.08 10.76 7.90
N GLU A 140 10.55 10.00 6.92
CA GLU A 140 9.14 9.57 6.90
C GLU A 140 8.73 8.76 8.15
N PHE A 141 9.64 7.92 8.67
CA PHE A 141 9.36 7.05 9.82
C PHE A 141 10.06 7.48 11.11
N ASN A 142 10.51 8.73 11.20
CA ASN A 142 11.20 9.28 12.37
C ASN A 142 12.33 8.37 12.90
N SER A 143 13.24 7.98 12.00
CA SER A 143 14.33 7.04 12.20
C SER A 143 15.65 7.62 11.67
N THR A 144 16.70 6.79 11.56
CA THR A 144 17.98 7.18 10.97
C THR A 144 18.31 6.31 9.75
N PRO A 145 19.05 6.82 8.74
CA PRO A 145 19.39 6.04 7.54
C PRO A 145 20.05 4.69 7.86
N ASN A 146 20.93 4.65 8.88
CA ASN A 146 21.58 3.43 9.33
C ASN A 146 20.59 2.42 9.96
N ARG A 147 19.61 2.89 10.75
CA ARG A 147 18.57 2.02 11.30
C ARG A 147 17.65 1.46 10.21
N VAL A 148 17.32 2.28 9.20
CA VAL A 148 16.54 1.86 8.04
C VAL A 148 17.27 0.73 7.30
N GLU A 149 18.53 0.96 6.93
CA GLU A 149 19.39 -0.01 6.25
C GLU A 149 19.49 -1.34 7.02
N ARG A 150 19.86 -1.29 8.31
CA ARG A 150 20.00 -2.49 9.14
C ARG A 150 18.70 -3.26 9.29
N SER A 151 17.57 -2.56 9.46
CA SER A 151 16.27 -3.19 9.62
C SER A 151 15.84 -3.90 8.32
N MET A 152 16.06 -3.28 7.17
CA MET A 152 15.81 -3.90 5.86
C MET A 152 16.70 -5.13 5.65
N ARG A 153 18.00 -5.03 5.97
CA ARG A 153 18.94 -6.16 5.86
C ARG A 153 18.48 -7.35 6.71
N PHE A 154 18.09 -7.09 7.96
CA PHE A 154 17.60 -8.12 8.86
C PHE A 154 16.32 -8.80 8.33
N ALA A 155 15.41 -8.02 7.74
CA ALA A 155 14.20 -8.56 7.12
C ALA A 155 14.51 -9.46 5.91
N ILE A 156 15.41 -9.03 5.02
CA ILE A 156 15.85 -9.82 3.87
C ILE A 156 16.56 -11.10 4.32
N GLU A 157 17.41 -11.02 5.35
CA GLU A 157 18.09 -12.18 5.91
C GLU A 157 17.12 -13.19 6.54
N THR A 158 16.09 -12.69 7.22
CA THR A 158 15.02 -13.54 7.76
C THR A 158 14.25 -14.23 6.65
N ALA A 159 13.93 -13.51 5.56
CA ALA A 159 13.31 -14.11 4.37
C ALA A 159 14.20 -15.18 3.76
N TRP A 160 15.48 -14.89 3.54
CA TRP A 160 16.40 -15.81 2.89
C TRP A 160 16.53 -17.16 3.61
N ASN A 161 16.50 -17.14 4.94
CA ASN A 161 16.60 -18.35 5.74
C ASN A 161 15.29 -19.14 5.84
N ARG A 162 14.15 -18.55 5.45
CA ARG A 162 12.81 -19.13 5.63
C ARG A 162 12.06 -19.38 4.32
N ALA A 163 12.46 -18.71 3.24
CA ALA A 163 11.80 -18.79 1.96
C ALA A 163 12.22 -20.05 1.20
N GLU A 164 11.30 -20.59 0.42
CA GLU A 164 11.59 -21.72 -0.47
C GLU A 164 12.55 -21.28 -1.58
N ILE A 165 13.66 -22.01 -1.75
CA ILE A 165 14.70 -21.70 -2.73
C ILE A 165 14.10 -21.60 -4.14
N ALA A 166 13.16 -22.48 -4.48
CA ALA A 166 12.46 -22.45 -5.77
C ALA A 166 11.74 -21.11 -6.02
N TYR A 167 11.05 -20.57 -5.01
CA TYR A 167 10.38 -19.28 -5.11
C TYR A 167 11.38 -18.12 -5.25
N LEU A 168 12.48 -18.15 -4.51
CA LEU A 168 13.54 -17.14 -4.63
C LEU A 168 14.14 -17.10 -6.03
N HIS A 169 14.40 -18.26 -6.64
CA HIS A 169 14.88 -18.36 -8.01
C HIS A 169 13.84 -17.85 -9.03
N GLN A 170 12.55 -18.13 -8.81
CA GLN A 170 11.47 -17.62 -9.66
C GLN A 170 11.28 -16.10 -9.51
N LEU A 171 11.45 -15.56 -8.30
CA LEU A 171 11.25 -14.14 -8.02
C LEU A 171 12.44 -13.29 -8.48
N MET A 172 13.67 -13.73 -8.23
CA MET A 172 14.89 -12.94 -8.44
C MET A 172 15.64 -13.32 -9.74
N GLY A 173 15.19 -14.37 -10.43
CA GLY A 173 15.92 -15.04 -11.52
C GLY A 173 16.95 -16.03 -10.95
N PRO A 174 17.78 -16.68 -11.80
CA PRO A 174 18.97 -17.35 -11.31
C PRO A 174 19.76 -16.31 -10.51
N ILE A 175 19.77 -16.50 -9.19
CA ILE A 175 20.49 -15.62 -8.27
C ILE A 175 21.91 -15.57 -8.83
N VAL A 176 22.38 -14.36 -9.13
CA VAL A 176 23.73 -14.15 -9.63
C VAL A 176 24.67 -14.83 -8.64
N ASP A 177 25.21 -15.98 -9.06
CA ASP A 177 25.99 -16.94 -8.30
C ASP A 177 25.28 -17.58 -7.08
N GLU A 178 24.95 -18.87 -7.16
CA GLU A 178 24.82 -19.77 -6.00
C GLU A 178 26.05 -19.71 -5.07
N ARG A 179 27.17 -19.16 -5.56
CA ARG A 179 28.43 -18.92 -4.85
C ARG A 179 28.52 -17.57 -4.12
N LYS A 180 27.63 -16.58 -4.35
CA LYS A 180 27.76 -15.20 -3.83
C LYS A 180 26.90 -14.86 -2.61
N GLY A 181 26.05 -15.76 -2.14
CA GLY A 181 25.31 -15.59 -0.89
C GLY A 181 24.15 -14.59 -0.96
N LYS A 182 23.56 -14.32 0.22
CA LYS A 182 22.33 -13.53 0.41
C LYS A 182 22.30 -12.19 -0.35
N PRO A 183 21.16 -11.79 -0.95
CA PRO A 183 21.08 -10.56 -1.73
C PRO A 183 21.29 -9.32 -0.86
N THR A 184 21.90 -8.28 -1.44
CA THR A 184 22.04 -6.97 -0.78
C THR A 184 20.68 -6.25 -0.77
N ASN A 185 20.48 -5.31 0.15
CA ASN A 185 19.25 -4.50 0.18
C ASN A 185 18.97 -3.83 -1.17
N VAL A 186 20.02 -3.28 -1.80
CA VAL A 186 19.89 -2.62 -3.11
C VAL A 186 19.49 -3.62 -4.19
N GLY A 187 20.17 -4.77 -4.26
CA GLY A 187 19.85 -5.81 -5.25
C GLY A 187 18.44 -6.37 -5.07
N PHE A 188 18.01 -6.55 -3.82
CA PHE A 188 16.66 -6.99 -3.48
C PHE A 188 15.60 -5.99 -3.92
N ILE A 189 15.75 -4.71 -3.54
CA ILE A 189 14.81 -3.64 -3.91
C ILE A 189 14.73 -3.51 -5.43
N ALA A 190 15.87 -3.47 -6.13
CA ALA A 190 15.94 -3.34 -7.58
C ALA A 190 15.18 -4.46 -8.30
N LYS A 191 15.44 -5.71 -7.92
CA LYS A 191 14.81 -6.88 -8.55
C LYS A 191 13.29 -6.88 -8.40
N ILE A 192 12.80 -6.58 -7.19
CA ILE A 192 11.35 -6.55 -6.96
C ILE A 192 10.72 -5.35 -7.67
N SER A 193 11.32 -4.16 -7.59
CA SER A 193 10.77 -2.97 -8.26
C SER A 193 10.72 -3.14 -9.77
N ASP A 194 11.75 -3.73 -10.39
CA ASP A 194 11.77 -3.97 -11.83
C ASP A 194 10.74 -5.01 -12.26
N LYS A 195 10.58 -6.10 -11.49
CA LYS A 195 9.55 -7.12 -11.77
C LYS A 195 8.15 -6.50 -11.80
N ILE A 196 7.81 -5.70 -10.80
CA ILE A 196 6.51 -5.03 -10.70
C ILE A 196 6.34 -4.03 -11.85
N ARG A 197 7.37 -3.22 -12.14
CA ARG A 197 7.30 -2.27 -13.26
C ARG A 197 7.05 -2.95 -14.62
N ILE A 198 7.66 -4.11 -14.86
CA ILE A 198 7.44 -4.92 -16.07
C ILE A 198 5.98 -5.40 -16.12
N ASN A 199 5.45 -5.95 -15.02
CA ASN A 199 4.08 -6.44 -14.93
C ASN A 199 3.05 -5.33 -15.21
N HIS A 200 3.30 -4.12 -14.71
CA HIS A 200 2.42 -2.95 -14.89
C HIS A 200 2.66 -2.18 -16.20
N LYS A 201 3.54 -2.67 -17.10
CA LYS A 201 3.96 -2.00 -18.35
C LYS A 201 4.45 -0.56 -18.13
N LEU A 202 5.03 -0.27 -16.96
CA LEU A 202 5.62 1.02 -16.63
C LEU A 202 7.02 1.12 -17.28
N ARG A 203 7.06 1.04 -18.60
CA ARG A 203 8.26 1.38 -19.39
C ARG A 203 8.30 2.89 -19.54
N ASN A 204 9.41 3.49 -19.10
CA ASN A 204 9.74 4.88 -19.40
C ASN A 204 9.89 5.06 -20.91
#